data_AF-A0A388LX07-F1
#
_entry.id   AF-A0A388LX07-F1
#
_cell.length_a   1.000
_cell.length_b   1.000
_cell.length_c   1.000
_cell.angle_alpha   90.00
_cell.angle_beta   90.00
_cell.angle_gamma   90.00
#
_symmetry.space_group_name_H-M   'P 1'
#
loop_
_entity.id
_entity.type
_entity.pdbx_description
1 polymer ?
#
loop_
_entity_poly.entity_id
_entity_poly.type
_entity_poly.pdbx_seq_one_letter_code
_entity_poly.pdbx_strand_id
1 'polypeptide(L)'
;MVDTCSGTSTTPYTPEQEAKAAAALKETRERKEAKKKALLEEQAPKLRKIEQEMAREKERLKREEEAKLKAVEEEEEEVEETPLERRRAGGRGESSGMKEDLMEKKITEWVAGLSLGEDEEALMYVPRDEQEAAVKEWEAEEDPLRRQVLEDEKRMEWKFRLTRERKRRMEAVSQAAIELEEIKK
;
A
#
# COMPACT_ATOMS: atom_id res chain seq x y z
N MET A 1 -28.88 47.73 54.79
CA MET A 1 -29.14 46.54 53.96
C MET A 1 -28.25 46.62 52.74
N VAL A 2 -27.47 45.56 52.53
CA VAL A 2 -26.60 45.24 51.39
C VAL A 2 -25.23 45.94 51.36
N ASP A 3 -24.24 45.17 51.82
CA ASP A 3 -22.81 45.30 51.59
C ASP A 3 -22.47 45.46 50.10
N THR A 4 -21.57 46.40 49.83
CA THR A 4 -20.93 46.61 48.53
C THR A 4 -20.11 45.37 48.15
N CYS A 5 -20.44 44.78 46.99
CA CYS A 5 -19.71 43.67 46.39
C CYS A 5 -18.20 43.88 46.44
N SER A 6 -17.53 42.91 47.08
CA SER A 6 -16.10 42.74 47.18
C SER A 6 -15.44 42.78 45.81
N GLY A 7 -14.64 43.82 45.56
CA GLY A 7 -13.72 43.85 44.43
C GLY A 7 -12.72 42.71 44.56
N THR A 8 -12.66 41.86 43.53
CA THR A 8 -11.65 40.81 43.36
C THR A 8 -10.29 41.49 43.29
N SER A 9 -9.60 41.57 44.43
CA SER A 9 -8.26 42.14 44.53
C SER A 9 -7.28 41.20 43.83
N THR A 10 -6.97 41.49 42.56
CA THR A 10 -5.90 40.84 41.81
C THR A 10 -4.57 41.22 42.46
N THR A 11 -4.11 40.39 43.40
CA THR A 11 -2.76 40.49 43.94
C THR A 11 -1.76 40.24 42.81
N PRO A 12 -0.78 41.12 42.59
CA PRO A 12 0.23 40.91 41.56
C PRO A 12 1.02 39.63 41.87
N TYR A 13 1.18 38.81 40.84
CA TYR A 13 1.88 37.53 40.91
C TYR A 13 3.33 37.75 41.35
N THR A 14 3.77 37.05 42.40
CA THR A 14 5.11 37.23 42.95
C THR A 14 6.15 36.43 42.16
N PRO A 15 7.40 36.91 42.05
CA PRO A 15 8.44 36.22 41.28
C PRO A 15 8.73 34.79 41.75
N GLU A 16 8.48 34.48 43.03
CA GLU A 16 8.58 33.11 43.55
C GLU A 16 7.48 32.16 43.03
N GLN A 17 6.26 32.67 42.83
CA GLN A 17 5.19 31.87 42.22
C GLN A 17 5.49 31.63 40.74
N GLU A 18 6.04 32.64 40.05
CA GLU A 18 6.45 32.59 38.65
C GLU A 18 7.57 31.57 38.41
N ALA A 19 8.56 31.52 39.30
CA ALA A 19 9.60 30.49 39.29
C ALA A 19 9.04 29.07 39.50
N LYS A 20 8.06 28.88 40.40
CA LYS A 20 7.40 27.58 40.62
C LYS A 20 6.57 27.13 39.41
N ALA A 21 5.87 28.04 38.75
CA ALA A 21 5.11 27.72 37.55
C ALA A 21 6.02 27.36 36.37
N ALA A 22 7.14 28.09 36.20
CA ALA A 22 8.14 27.77 35.19
C ALA A 22 8.80 26.39 35.42
N ALA A 23 9.10 26.04 36.68
CA ALA A 23 9.63 24.73 37.04
C ALA A 23 8.63 23.59 36.74
N ALA A 24 7.36 23.74 37.13
CA ALA A 24 6.32 22.75 36.85
C ALA A 24 6.04 22.57 35.33
N LEU A 25 6.13 23.65 34.56
CA LEU A 25 6.03 23.58 33.09
C LEU A 25 7.20 22.82 32.47
N LYS A 26 8.41 22.96 33.00
CA LYS A 26 9.58 22.23 32.51
C LYS A 26 9.50 20.74 32.83
N GLU A 27 9.12 20.40 34.07
CA GLU A 27 8.91 19.01 34.51
C GLU A 27 7.81 18.29 33.70
N THR A 28 6.69 18.97 33.42
CA THR A 28 5.61 18.39 32.61
C THR A 28 5.98 18.22 31.14
N ARG A 29 6.90 19.02 30.61
CA ARG A 29 7.49 18.83 29.26
C ARG A 29 8.42 17.61 29.24
N GLU A 30 9.34 17.51 30.19
CA GLU A 30 10.26 16.36 30.30
C GLU A 30 9.49 15.04 30.46
N ARG A 31 8.45 15.01 31.29
CA ARG A 31 7.58 13.84 31.46
C ARG A 31 6.79 13.47 30.20
N LYS A 32 6.39 14.45 29.37
CA LYS A 32 5.73 14.19 28.08
C LYS A 32 6.71 13.65 27.04
N GLU A 33 7.93 14.15 27.02
CA GLU A 33 8.99 13.65 26.13
C GLU A 33 9.39 12.21 26.48
N ALA A 34 9.56 11.90 27.77
CA ALA A 34 9.85 10.54 28.22
C ALA A 34 8.76 9.55 27.81
N LYS A 35 7.48 9.93 27.93
CA LYS A 35 6.35 9.09 27.51
C LYS A 35 6.32 8.84 26.00
N LYS A 36 6.65 9.85 25.19
CA LYS A 36 6.71 9.69 23.72
C LYS A 36 7.86 8.77 23.31
N LYS A 37 9.03 8.91 23.96
CA LYS A 37 10.19 8.05 23.70
C LYS A 37 9.90 6.59 24.10
N ALA A 38 9.29 6.35 25.25
CA ALA A 38 8.89 5.01 25.68
C ALA A 38 7.89 4.36 24.71
N LEU A 39 6.92 5.13 24.20
CA LEU A 39 5.92 4.62 23.25
C LEU A 39 6.52 4.30 21.87
N LEU A 40 7.50 5.10 21.44
CA LEU A 40 8.31 4.83 20.24
C LEU A 40 9.20 3.59 20.41
N GLU A 41 9.83 3.42 21.57
CA GLU A 41 10.67 2.26 21.90
C GLU A 41 9.84 0.96 22.00
N GLU A 42 8.59 1.05 22.48
CA GLU A 42 7.64 -0.07 22.50
C GLU A 42 7.16 -0.49 21.09
N GLN A 43 7.06 0.46 20.15
CA GLN A 43 6.66 0.18 18.76
C GLN A 43 7.83 -0.21 17.83
N ALA A 44 9.07 0.18 18.16
CA ALA A 44 10.27 -0.18 17.41
C ALA A 44 10.45 -1.70 17.14
N PRO A 45 10.22 -2.63 18.08
CA PRO A 45 10.34 -4.06 17.80
C PRO A 45 9.24 -4.58 16.86
N LYS A 46 8.04 -3.96 16.86
CA LYS A 46 6.93 -4.33 15.96
C LYS A 46 7.27 -3.93 14.51
N LEU A 47 7.85 -2.74 14.32
CA LEU A 47 8.31 -2.27 13.01
C LEU A 47 9.47 -3.12 12.47
N ARG A 48 10.47 -3.45 13.31
CA ARG A 48 11.56 -4.35 12.91
C ARG A 48 11.08 -5.75 12.52
N LYS A 49 10.04 -6.27 13.17
CA LYS A 49 9.47 -7.58 12.83
C LYS A 49 8.79 -7.57 11.45
N ILE A 50 8.12 -6.48 11.10
CA ILE A 50 7.49 -6.30 9.77
C ILE A 50 8.57 -6.13 8.69
N GLU A 51 9.59 -5.31 8.95
CA GLU A 51 10.70 -5.09 8.02
C GLU A 51 11.48 -6.39 7.72
N GLN A 52 11.73 -7.22 8.73
CA GLN A 52 12.40 -8.51 8.55
C GLN A 52 11.57 -9.52 7.76
N GLU A 53 10.24 -9.55 7.93
CA GLU A 53 9.34 -10.36 7.10
C GLU A 53 9.34 -9.88 5.65
N MET A 54 9.20 -8.57 5.42
CA MET A 54 9.23 -7.98 4.07
C MET A 54 10.56 -8.26 3.35
N ALA A 55 11.69 -8.23 4.06
CA ALA A 55 12.99 -8.56 3.49
C ALA A 55 13.08 -10.03 3.07
N ARG A 56 12.56 -10.95 3.90
CA ARG A 56 12.51 -12.38 3.58
C ARG A 56 11.57 -12.70 2.42
N GLU A 57 10.43 -12.03 2.36
CA GLU A 57 9.49 -12.17 1.26
C GLU A 57 10.09 -11.66 -0.05
N LYS A 58 10.72 -10.48 -0.04
CA LYS A 58 11.43 -9.94 -1.22
C LYS A 58 12.57 -10.83 -1.69
N GLU A 59 13.33 -11.44 -0.79
CA GLU A 59 14.39 -12.40 -1.16
C GLU A 59 13.80 -13.65 -1.81
N ARG A 60 12.69 -14.19 -1.28
CA ARG A 60 11.99 -15.33 -1.88
C ARG A 60 11.43 -15.00 -3.26
N LEU A 61 10.82 -13.82 -3.40
CA LEU A 61 10.22 -13.37 -4.65
C LEU A 61 11.28 -13.15 -5.74
N LYS A 62 12.43 -12.58 -5.37
CA LYS A 62 13.57 -12.42 -6.30
C LYS A 62 14.15 -13.76 -6.74
N ARG A 63 14.22 -14.74 -5.84
CA ARG A 63 14.71 -16.10 -6.15
C ARG A 63 13.74 -16.87 -7.04
N GLU A 64 12.44 -16.64 -6.86
CA GLU A 64 11.40 -17.20 -7.73
C GLU A 64 11.38 -16.51 -9.10
N GLU A 65 11.58 -15.20 -9.17
CA GLU A 65 11.68 -14.44 -10.42
C GLU A 65 12.93 -14.83 -11.22
N GLU A 66 14.08 -14.99 -10.58
CA GLU A 66 15.32 -15.48 -11.22
C GLU A 66 15.17 -16.92 -11.72
N ALA A 67 14.43 -17.78 -11.01
CA ALA A 67 14.11 -19.13 -11.46
C ALA A 67 13.12 -19.14 -12.64
N LYS A 68 12.12 -18.24 -12.64
CA LYS A 68 11.18 -18.09 -13.76
C LYS A 68 11.86 -17.51 -15.00
N LEU A 69 12.76 -16.54 -14.84
CA LEU A 69 13.52 -15.99 -15.97
C LEU A 69 14.49 -17.02 -16.55
N LYS A 70 15.15 -17.83 -15.70
CA LYS A 70 15.98 -18.93 -16.18
C LYS A 70 15.19 -20.03 -16.89
N ALA A 71 13.97 -20.34 -16.41
CA ALA A 71 13.09 -21.29 -17.08
C ALA A 71 12.58 -20.75 -18.42
N VAL A 72 12.30 -19.44 -18.52
CA VAL A 72 11.86 -18.79 -19.77
C VAL A 72 13.01 -18.66 -20.77
N GLU A 73 14.25 -18.41 -20.33
CA GLU A 73 15.43 -18.37 -21.20
C GLU A 73 15.79 -19.77 -21.74
N GLU A 74 15.60 -20.82 -20.94
CA GLU A 74 15.75 -22.22 -21.37
C GLU A 74 14.59 -22.66 -22.31
N GLU A 75 13.38 -22.11 -22.15
CA GLU A 75 12.25 -22.32 -23.07
C GLU A 75 12.40 -21.54 -24.39
N GLU A 76 12.98 -20.34 -24.41
CA GLU A 76 13.25 -19.58 -25.64
C GLU A 76 14.38 -20.22 -26.48
N GLU A 77 15.39 -20.85 -25.85
CA GLU A 77 16.47 -21.54 -26.57
C GLU A 77 16.00 -22.90 -27.16
N GLU A 78 14.99 -23.56 -26.56
CA GLU A 78 14.44 -24.83 -27.05
C GLU A 78 13.40 -24.65 -28.19
N VAL A 79 12.81 -23.46 -28.31
CA VAL A 79 11.81 -23.15 -29.36
C VAL A 79 12.43 -22.83 -30.73
N GLU A 80 13.73 -22.48 -30.80
CA GLU A 80 14.36 -22.11 -32.08
C GLU A 80 14.82 -23.32 -32.95
N GLU A 81 14.97 -24.54 -32.39
CA GLU A 81 15.62 -25.63 -33.14
C GLU A 81 14.75 -26.77 -33.68
N THR A 82 13.46 -26.93 -33.31
CA THR A 82 12.69 -28.08 -33.82
C THR A 82 11.23 -27.77 -34.18
N PRO A 83 10.96 -27.29 -35.41
CA PRO A 83 9.61 -27.36 -35.96
C PRO A 83 9.34 -28.81 -36.40
N LEU A 84 8.12 -29.29 -36.11
CA LEU A 84 7.53 -30.51 -36.67
C LEU A 84 8.18 -31.84 -36.25
N GLU A 85 7.70 -32.48 -35.18
CA GLU A 85 7.28 -33.89 -35.24
C GLU A 85 6.67 -34.41 -33.93
N ARG A 86 5.79 -35.40 -34.06
CA ARG A 86 5.23 -36.28 -33.00
C ARG A 86 4.03 -35.79 -32.20
N ARG A 87 2.93 -35.74 -32.94
CA ARG A 87 1.70 -36.40 -32.52
C ARG A 87 1.98 -37.86 -32.09
N ARG A 88 1.67 -38.19 -30.82
CA ARG A 88 1.44 -39.52 -30.19
C ARG A 88 2.66 -40.39 -29.80
N ALA A 89 2.67 -40.68 -28.50
CA ALA A 89 3.09 -41.90 -27.77
C ALA A 89 4.06 -41.49 -26.64
N GLY A 90 3.78 -41.66 -25.35
CA GLY A 90 2.70 -42.32 -24.64
C GLY A 90 3.20 -42.55 -23.21
N GLY A 91 2.30 -42.42 -22.23
CA GLY A 91 2.43 -43.03 -20.91
C GLY A 91 3.38 -42.37 -19.91
N ARG A 92 2.84 -42.19 -18.69
CA ARG A 92 3.55 -42.17 -17.40
C ARG A 92 3.83 -40.78 -16.81
N GLY A 93 2.80 -40.18 -16.21
CA GLY A 93 2.96 -39.02 -15.32
C GLY A 93 1.71 -38.48 -14.64
N GLU A 94 0.60 -39.23 -14.57
CA GLU A 94 -0.72 -38.66 -14.24
C GLU A 94 -1.03 -38.52 -12.73
N SER A 95 -0.05 -38.17 -11.88
CA SER A 95 -0.38 -37.93 -10.44
C SER A 95 0.18 -36.65 -9.81
N SER A 96 1.12 -35.93 -10.43
CA SER A 96 1.57 -34.63 -9.91
C SER A 96 0.77 -33.45 -10.48
N GLY A 97 0.40 -33.51 -11.76
CA GLY A 97 -0.26 -32.39 -12.46
C GLY A 97 -1.58 -31.96 -11.84
N MET A 98 -2.41 -32.88 -11.30
CA MET A 98 -3.68 -32.49 -10.65
C MET A 98 -3.47 -31.56 -9.44
N LYS A 99 -2.33 -31.65 -8.73
CA LYS A 99 -2.08 -30.81 -7.56
C LYS A 99 -1.51 -29.45 -7.97
N GLU A 100 -0.69 -29.40 -9.00
CA GLU A 100 -0.22 -28.16 -9.65
C GLU A 100 -1.40 -27.42 -10.29
N ASP A 101 -2.24 -28.09 -11.08
CA ASP A 101 -3.47 -27.53 -11.66
C ASP A 101 -4.40 -26.93 -10.60
N LEU A 102 -4.51 -27.57 -9.42
CA LEU A 102 -5.32 -27.06 -8.32
C LEU A 102 -4.69 -25.84 -7.62
N MET A 103 -3.36 -25.81 -7.54
CA MET A 103 -2.62 -24.65 -6.99
C MET A 103 -2.69 -23.48 -7.97
N GLU A 104 -2.50 -23.73 -9.26
CA GLU A 104 -2.65 -22.76 -10.34
C GLU A 104 -4.05 -22.17 -10.34
N LYS A 105 -5.12 -22.99 -10.29
CA LYS A 105 -6.49 -22.50 -10.18
C LYS A 105 -6.71 -21.60 -8.97
N LYS A 106 -6.15 -21.96 -7.81
CA LYS A 106 -6.23 -21.12 -6.60
C LYS A 106 -5.43 -19.83 -6.76
N ILE A 107 -4.26 -19.87 -7.39
CA ILE A 107 -3.46 -18.67 -7.67
C ILE A 107 -4.23 -17.78 -8.64
N THR A 108 -4.80 -18.33 -9.71
CA THR A 108 -5.62 -17.57 -10.67
C THR A 108 -6.84 -16.94 -10.00
N GLU A 109 -7.53 -17.69 -9.13
CA GLU A 109 -8.67 -17.19 -8.35
C GLU A 109 -8.25 -16.05 -7.39
N TRP A 110 -7.13 -16.20 -6.69
CA TRP A 110 -6.60 -15.16 -5.80
C TRP A 110 -6.11 -13.93 -6.56
N VAL A 111 -5.44 -14.11 -7.70
CA VAL A 111 -4.96 -13.03 -8.59
C VAL A 111 -6.14 -12.29 -9.23
N ALA A 112 -7.19 -13.02 -9.62
CA ALA A 112 -8.42 -12.43 -10.12
C ALA A 112 -9.14 -11.62 -9.04
N GLY A 113 -9.19 -12.13 -7.80
CA GLY A 113 -9.78 -11.42 -6.66
C GLY A 113 -9.04 -10.13 -6.29
N LEU A 114 -7.70 -10.15 -6.33
CA LEU A 114 -6.88 -8.95 -6.09
C LEU A 114 -7.04 -7.91 -7.19
N SER A 115 -7.00 -8.35 -8.46
CA SER A 115 -7.20 -7.47 -9.61
C SER A 115 -8.60 -6.85 -9.59
N LEU A 116 -9.63 -7.62 -9.25
CA LEU A 116 -11.00 -7.12 -9.16
C LEU A 116 -11.17 -6.04 -8.07
N GLY A 117 -10.46 -6.19 -6.94
CA GLY A 117 -10.47 -5.19 -5.88
C GLY A 117 -9.82 -3.86 -6.29
N GLU A 118 -8.74 -3.90 -7.09
CA GLU A 118 -8.14 -2.68 -7.66
C GLU A 118 -9.08 -1.99 -8.67
N ASP A 119 -9.84 -2.75 -9.44
CA ASP A 119 -10.81 -2.21 -10.41
C ASP A 119 -11.98 -1.51 -9.71
N GLU A 120 -12.52 -2.10 -8.64
CA GLU A 120 -13.54 -1.48 -7.81
C GLU A 120 -13.02 -0.24 -7.08
N GLU A 121 -11.79 -0.27 -6.54
CA GLU A 121 -11.18 0.89 -5.87
C GLU A 121 -10.94 2.05 -6.84
N ALA A 122 -10.51 1.75 -8.08
CA ALA A 122 -10.33 2.76 -9.12
C ALA A 122 -11.65 3.44 -9.49
N LEU A 123 -12.76 2.70 -9.58
CA LEU A 123 -14.09 3.27 -9.79
C LEU A 123 -14.53 4.14 -8.61
N MET A 124 -14.23 3.75 -7.37
CA MET A 124 -14.59 4.55 -6.19
C MET A 124 -13.77 5.84 -6.04
N TYR A 125 -12.55 5.86 -6.57
CA TYR A 125 -11.68 7.03 -6.56
C TYR A 125 -12.06 8.07 -7.63
N VAL A 126 -12.64 7.64 -8.75
CA VAL A 126 -13.04 8.52 -9.86
C VAL A 126 -14.41 9.16 -9.58
N PRO A 127 -14.59 10.48 -9.77
CA PRO A 127 -15.87 11.15 -9.57
C PRO A 127 -17.01 10.54 -10.41
N ARG A 128 -18.23 10.50 -9.85
CA ARG A 128 -19.42 9.98 -10.55
C ARG A 128 -19.68 10.70 -11.88
N ASP A 129 -19.41 12.00 -11.95
CA ASP A 129 -19.59 12.79 -13.19
C ASP A 129 -18.67 12.30 -14.32
N GLU A 130 -17.42 11.92 -14.00
CA GLU A 130 -16.48 11.33 -14.97
C GLU A 130 -16.92 9.92 -15.38
N GLN A 131 -17.47 9.13 -14.46
CA GLN A 131 -18.03 7.80 -14.76
C GLN A 131 -19.24 7.91 -15.69
N GLU A 132 -20.18 8.81 -15.41
CA GLU A 132 -21.36 9.05 -16.24
C GLU A 132 -20.99 9.59 -17.63
N ALA A 133 -19.96 10.43 -17.71
CA ALA A 133 -19.42 10.89 -19.00
C ALA A 133 -18.81 9.72 -19.80
N ALA A 134 -18.05 8.84 -19.16
CA ALA A 134 -17.49 7.65 -19.80
C ALA A 134 -18.60 6.69 -20.27
N VAL A 135 -19.65 6.47 -19.47
CA VAL A 135 -20.80 5.64 -19.86
C VAL A 135 -21.52 6.24 -21.07
N LYS A 136 -21.71 7.56 -21.13
CA LYS A 136 -22.29 8.24 -22.30
C LYS A 136 -21.42 8.11 -23.54
N GLU A 137 -20.10 8.18 -23.39
CA GLU A 137 -19.14 7.94 -24.48
C GLU A 137 -19.23 6.49 -25.00
N TRP A 138 -19.38 5.51 -24.10
CA TRP A 138 -19.60 4.12 -24.47
C TRP A 138 -20.99 3.83 -25.06
N GLU A 139 -22.02 4.55 -24.65
CA GLU A 139 -23.37 4.46 -25.24
C GLU A 139 -23.45 5.09 -26.63
N ALA A 140 -22.56 6.05 -26.94
CA ALA A 140 -22.47 6.66 -28.26
C ALA A 140 -21.78 5.74 -29.29
N GLU A 141 -21.00 4.76 -28.85
CA GLU A 141 -20.35 3.77 -29.72
C GLU A 141 -21.32 2.61 -30.01
N GLU A 142 -21.79 2.49 -31.25
CA GLU A 142 -22.73 1.43 -31.67
C GLU A 142 -22.08 0.04 -31.80
N ASP A 143 -20.76 -0.03 -32.03
CA ASP A 143 -20.04 -1.29 -32.20
C ASP A 143 -19.67 -1.91 -30.85
N PRO A 144 -20.20 -3.10 -30.50
CA PRO A 144 -19.92 -3.77 -29.23
C PRO A 144 -18.43 -4.02 -28.98
N LEU A 145 -17.65 -4.30 -30.03
CA LEU A 145 -16.22 -4.59 -29.88
C LEU A 145 -15.43 -3.32 -29.57
N ARG A 146 -15.76 -2.20 -30.23
CA ARG A 146 -15.13 -0.91 -29.97
C ARG A 146 -15.51 -0.36 -28.62
N ARG A 147 -16.77 -0.55 -28.21
CA ARG A 147 -17.27 -0.20 -26.88
C ARG A 147 -16.46 -0.90 -25.78
N GLN A 148 -16.19 -2.20 -25.93
CA GLN A 148 -15.39 -2.95 -24.96
C GLN A 148 -13.95 -2.44 -24.88
N VAL A 149 -13.32 -2.16 -26.03
CA VAL A 149 -11.94 -1.62 -26.06
C VAL A 149 -11.87 -0.25 -25.37
N LEU A 150 -12.85 0.63 -25.63
CA LEU A 150 -12.95 1.94 -24.98
C LEU A 150 -13.21 1.82 -23.47
N GLU A 151 -14.04 0.87 -23.06
CA GLU A 151 -14.30 0.60 -21.64
C GLU A 151 -13.03 0.14 -20.91
N ASP A 152 -12.33 -0.83 -21.49
CA ASP A 152 -11.08 -1.37 -20.94
C ASP A 152 -9.97 -0.30 -20.91
N GLU A 153 -9.85 0.53 -21.93
CA GLU A 153 -8.88 1.64 -21.98
C GLU A 153 -9.13 2.67 -20.88
N LYS A 154 -10.38 3.11 -20.69
CA LYS A 154 -10.74 4.04 -19.60
C LYS A 154 -10.52 3.42 -18.22
N ARG A 155 -10.88 2.15 -18.06
CA ARG A 155 -10.66 1.41 -16.81
C ARG A 155 -9.18 1.33 -16.47
N MET A 156 -8.33 1.04 -17.47
CA MET A 156 -6.88 1.03 -17.29
C MET A 156 -6.35 2.42 -16.92
N GLU A 157 -6.80 3.48 -17.58
CA GLU A 157 -6.38 4.86 -17.25
C GLU A 157 -6.71 5.21 -15.78
N TRP A 158 -7.87 4.82 -15.30
CA TRP A 158 -8.28 5.04 -13.90
C TRP A 158 -7.41 4.26 -12.91
N LYS A 159 -7.08 2.99 -13.22
CA LYS A 159 -6.12 2.22 -12.41
C LYS A 159 -4.73 2.87 -12.40
N PHE A 160 -4.25 3.37 -13.54
CA PHE A 160 -2.98 4.09 -13.61
C PHE A 160 -2.98 5.38 -12.78
N ARG A 161 -4.10 6.11 -12.75
CA ARG A 161 -4.27 7.27 -11.87
C ARG A 161 -4.18 6.87 -10.40
N LEU A 162 -4.90 5.83 -9.99
CA LEU A 162 -4.90 5.33 -8.61
C LEU A 162 -3.51 4.86 -8.17
N THR A 163 -2.85 4.01 -8.97
CA THR A 163 -1.50 3.50 -8.66
C THR A 163 -0.47 4.63 -8.56
N ARG A 164 -0.55 5.64 -9.44
CA ARG A 164 0.30 6.83 -9.36
C ARG A 164 0.07 7.64 -8.10
N GLU A 165 -1.18 7.80 -7.68
CA GLU A 165 -1.50 8.49 -6.43
C GLU A 165 -0.99 7.71 -5.22
N ARG A 166 -1.23 6.40 -5.18
CA ARG A 166 -0.74 5.50 -4.11
C ARG A 166 0.79 5.57 -4.00
N LYS A 167 1.49 5.60 -5.14
CA LYS A 167 2.94 5.81 -5.19
C LYS A 167 3.36 7.14 -4.56
N ARG A 168 2.70 8.26 -4.91
CA ARG A 168 2.97 9.56 -4.30
C ARG A 168 2.75 9.56 -2.79
N ARG A 169 1.67 8.94 -2.31
CA ARG A 169 1.39 8.82 -0.87
C ARG A 169 2.47 8.01 -0.15
N MET A 170 2.90 6.90 -0.75
CA MET A 170 3.98 6.07 -0.21
C MET A 170 5.32 6.82 -0.18
N GLU A 171 5.65 7.56 -1.24
CA GLU A 171 6.85 8.40 -1.30
C GLU A 171 6.83 9.49 -0.23
N ALA A 172 5.69 10.17 -0.04
CA ALA A 172 5.54 11.18 1.02
C ALA A 172 5.71 10.58 2.43
N VAL A 173 5.15 9.39 2.67
CA VAL A 173 5.34 8.67 3.95
C VAL A 173 6.80 8.27 4.14
N SER A 174 7.47 7.81 3.08
CA SER A 174 8.90 7.47 3.11
C SER A 174 9.77 8.69 3.41
N GLN A 175 9.51 9.83 2.76
CA GLN A 175 10.20 11.09 3.03
C GLN A 175 9.97 11.56 4.47
N ALA A 176 8.73 11.54 4.96
CA ALA A 176 8.42 11.87 6.35
C ALA A 176 9.11 10.94 7.35
N ALA A 177 9.28 9.65 7.01
CA ALA A 177 10.01 8.70 7.84
C ALA A 177 11.52 9.03 7.90
N ILE A 178 12.12 9.43 6.78
CA ILE A 178 13.52 9.88 6.71
C ILE A 178 13.71 11.17 7.54
N GLU A 179 12.84 12.18 7.37
CA GLU A 179 12.91 13.41 8.16
C GLU A 179 12.77 13.16 9.67
N LEU A 180 11.90 12.22 10.07
CA LEU A 180 11.77 11.80 11.47
C LEU A 180 13.00 11.06 12.02
N GLU A 181 13.75 10.36 11.16
CA GLU A 181 15.03 9.75 11.54
C GLU A 181 16.12 10.82 11.72
N GLU A 182 16.18 11.81 10.82
CA GLU A 182 17.13 12.92 10.90
C GLU A 182 16.90 13.80 12.14
N ILE A 183 15.64 14.09 12.50
CA ILE A 183 15.30 14.87 13.71
C ILE A 183 15.65 14.12 15.01
N LYS A 184 15.78 12.80 14.97
CA LYS A 184 16.13 11.98 16.14
C LYS A 184 17.65 11.82 16.35
N LYS A 185 18.47 12.18 15.37
CA LYS A 185 19.94 12.25 15.50
C LYS A 185 20.37 13.57 16.14
#